data_AF-A0A7Y2KGS7-F1
#
_entry.id   AF-A0A7Y2KGS7-F1
#
_cell.length_a   1.000
_cell.length_b   1.000
_cell.length_c   1.000
_cell.angle_alpha   90.00
_cell.angle_beta   90.00
_cell.angle_gamma   90.00
#
_symmetry.space_group_name_H-M   'P 1'
#
loop_
_entity.id
_entity.type
_entity.pdbx_description
1 polymer ?
#
loop_
_entity_poly.entity_id
_entity_poly.type
_entity_poly.pdbx_seq_one_letter_code
_entity_poly.pdbx_strand_id
1 'polypeptide(L)' 'HNRTGEDNGDAHLKRQVMGREVVVAVTGGKLDFGPWEQIFYGEFDGRRKKRVLVKIIGE' A
#
# COMPACT_ATOMS: atom_id res chain seq x y z
N HIS A 1 10.52 19.72 0.44
CA HIS A 1 9.26 19.30 1.09
C HIS A 1 9.00 20.15 2.32
N ASN A 2 9.64 19.92 3.46
CA ASN A 2 9.23 20.56 4.73
C ASN A 2 9.38 22.09 4.82
N ARG A 3 9.99 22.75 3.83
CA ARG A 3 9.98 24.22 3.69
C ARG A 3 8.62 24.78 3.20
N THR A 4 7.65 23.92 2.93
CA THR A 4 6.28 24.30 2.53
C THR A 4 5.30 24.37 3.71
N GLY A 5 5.77 24.18 4.96
CA GLY A 5 4.91 24.13 6.15
C GLY A 5 4.39 22.73 6.51
N GLU A 6 4.61 21.75 5.64
CA GLU A 6 4.37 20.33 5.91
C GLU A 6 5.58 19.71 6.64
N ASP A 7 5.39 18.60 7.36
CA ASP A 7 6.47 17.88 8.05
C ASP A 7 6.65 16.42 7.57
N ASN A 8 5.72 15.92 6.76
CA ASN A 8 5.60 14.52 6.30
C ASN A 8 6.54 14.12 5.14
N GLY A 9 7.64 14.85 4.90
CA GLY A 9 8.57 14.55 3.80
C GLY A 9 9.19 13.15 3.92
N ASP A 10 9.39 12.67 5.14
CA ASP A 10 9.86 11.32 5.41
C ASP A 10 8.81 10.26 5.04
N ALA A 11 7.52 10.56 5.14
CA ALA A 11 6.44 9.65 4.74
C ALA A 11 6.46 9.37 3.23
N HIS A 12 6.80 10.38 2.42
CA HIS A 12 7.01 10.22 0.98
C HIS A 12 8.20 9.31 0.67
N LEU A 13 9.26 9.36 1.48
CA LEU A 13 10.42 8.48 1.32
C LEU A 13 10.11 7.06 1.79
N LYS A 14 9.44 6.89 2.95
CA LYS A 14 9.01 5.59 3.48
C LYS A 14 8.13 4.85 2.47
N ARG A 15 7.13 5.51 1.88
CA ARG A 15 6.28 4.86 0.85
C ARG A 15 7.07 4.46 -0.40
N GLN A 16 8.11 5.22 -0.76
CA GLN A 16 8.94 4.91 -1.92
C GLN A 16 9.76 3.63 -1.69
N VAL A 17 10.21 3.41 -0.45
CA VAL A 17 10.93 2.20 -0.04
C VAL A 17 9.99 1.01 0.09
N MET A 18 8.85 1.18 0.76
CA MET A 18 7.93 0.08 1.06
C MET A 18 7.08 -0.36 -0.14
N GLY A 19 6.99 0.48 -1.17
CA GLY A 19 6.15 0.22 -2.35
C GLY A 19 4.76 0.83 -2.22
N ARG A 20 4.20 1.23 -3.37
CA ARG A 20 2.84 1.78 -3.47
C ARG A 20 1.77 0.70 -3.48
N GLU A 21 2.08 -0.44 -4.08
CA GLU A 21 1.12 -1.46 -4.45
C GLU A 21 1.77 -2.84 -4.52
N VAL A 22 0.91 -3.85 -4.52
CA VAL A 22 1.26 -5.24 -4.81
C VAL A 22 0.29 -5.79 -5.85
N VAL A 23 0.76 -6.72 -6.66
CA VAL A 23 -0.08 -7.54 -7.55
C VAL A 23 -0.07 -8.94 -6.99
N VAL A 24 -1.26 -9.54 -6.86
CA VAL A 24 -1.45 -10.87 -6.28
C VAL A 24 -2.24 -11.71 -7.28
N ALA A 25 -1.77 -12.94 -7.52
CA ALA A 25 -2.49 -13.88 -8.36
C ALA A 25 -3.77 -14.38 -7.68
N VAL A 26 -4.78 -14.69 -8.50
CA VAL A 26 -6.02 -15.33 -8.03
C VAL A 26 -6.13 -16.69 -8.71
N THR A 27 -6.08 -17.76 -7.92
CA THR A 27 -6.14 -19.14 -8.41
C THR A 27 -7.33 -19.84 -7.75
N GLY A 28 -8.26 -20.38 -8.54
CA GLY A 28 -9.46 -21.05 -8.02
C GLY A 28 -10.34 -20.16 -7.14
N GLY A 29 -10.43 -18.86 -7.47
CA GLY A 29 -11.23 -17.87 -6.73
C GLY A 29 -10.65 -17.43 -5.39
N LYS A 30 -9.37 -17.74 -5.10
CA LYS A 30 -8.68 -17.35 -3.87
C LYS A 30 -7.40 -16.58 -4.18
N LEU A 31 -7.03 -15.65 -3.29
CA LEU A 31 -5.71 -15.03 -3.33
C LEU A 31 -4.65 -16.12 -3.14
N ASP A 32 -3.72 -16.19 -4.09
CA ASP A 32 -2.70 -17.24 -4.14
C ASP A 32 -1.49 -16.83 -3.30
N PHE A 33 -1.63 -16.92 -1.98
CA PHE A 33 -0.61 -16.58 -1.02
C PHE A 33 0.24 -17.78 -0.62
N GLY A 34 1.53 -17.54 -0.42
CA GLY A 34 2.40 -18.41 0.38
C GLY A 34 1.99 -18.43 1.86
N PRO A 35 2.51 -19.39 2.65
CA PRO A 35 2.06 -19.63 4.02
C PRO A 35 2.27 -18.45 4.99
N TRP A 36 3.12 -17.48 4.63
CA TRP A 36 3.48 -16.33 5.48
C TRP A 36 3.20 -14.98 4.81
N GLU A 37 2.61 -14.98 3.62
CA GLU A 37 2.35 -13.73 2.89
C GLU A 37 1.10 -13.05 3.43
N GLN A 38 1.19 -11.73 3.58
CA GLN A 38 0.13 -10.88 4.12
C GLN A 38 0.17 -9.53 3.40
N ILE A 39 -1.00 -8.90 3.21
CA ILE A 39 -1.10 -7.54 2.67
C ILE A 39 -1.31 -6.57 3.83
N PHE A 40 -0.46 -5.55 3.89
CA PHE A 40 -0.58 -4.47 4.88
C PHE A 40 -0.83 -3.13 4.19
N TYR A 41 -1.64 -2.29 4.83
CA TYR A 41 -1.68 -0.86 4.53
C TYR A 41 -0.60 -0.14 5.35
N GLY A 42 0.52 0.18 4.71
CA GLY A 42 1.59 0.99 5.32
C GLY A 42 1.21 2.47 5.38
N GLU A 43 0.68 2.92 6.52
CA GLU A 43 0.39 4.33 6.77
C GLU A 43 1.61 5.05 7.36
N PHE A 44 2.05 6.12 6.70
CA PHE A 44 3.25 6.87 7.09
C PHE A 44 2.97 8.35 7.41
N ASP A 45 1.74 8.82 7.18
CA ASP A 45 1.26 10.17 7.49
C ASP A 45 -0.26 10.15 7.76
N GLY A 46 -0.63 9.63 8.92
CA GLY A 46 -2.00 9.23 9.30
C GLY A 46 -2.85 10.33 9.93
N ARG A 47 -3.80 9.91 10.79
CA ARG A 47 -4.75 10.79 11.52
C ARG A 47 -5.70 11.63 10.64
N ARG A 48 -5.87 11.21 9.38
CA ARG A 48 -6.80 11.77 8.40
C ARG A 48 -7.34 10.65 7.51
N LYS A 49 -8.51 10.86 6.91
CA LYS A 49 -9.13 9.85 6.05
C LYS A 49 -8.30 9.65 4.78
N LYS A 50 -7.86 8.42 4.54
CA LYS A 50 -7.12 7.99 3.34
C LYS A 50 -7.78 6.73 2.78
N ARG A 51 -7.38 6.31 1.57
CA ARG A 51 -8.05 5.24 0.82
C ARG A 51 -7.03 4.28 0.23
N VAL A 52 -7.43 3.02 0.12
CA VAL A 52 -6.77 1.99 -0.68
C VAL A 52 -7.73 1.59 -1.79
N LEU A 53 -7.20 1.27 -2.98
CA LEU A 53 -7.98 0.75 -4.10
C LEU A 53 -7.64 -0.72 -4.30
N VAL A 54 -8.67 -1.55 -4.46
CA VAL A 54 -8.53 -2.94 -4.90
C VAL A 54 -9.19 -3.04 -6.28
N LYS A 55 -8.46 -3.60 -7.25
CA LYS A 55 -8.95 -3.83 -8.60
C LYS A 55 -8.63 -5.27 -8.99
N ILE A 56 -9.65 -5.99 -9.43
CA ILE A 56 -9.55 -7.37 -9.91
C ILE A 56 -9.93 -7.35 -11.39
N ILE A 57 -9.17 -8.07 -12.21
CA ILE A 57 -9.39 -8.27 -13.64
C ILE A 57 -9.15 -9.75 -13.91
N GLY A 58 -10.09 -10.41 -14.58
CA GLY A 58 -10.06 -11.83 -14.84
C GLY A 58 -11.46 -12.35 -15.20
N GLU A 59 -11.53 -13.65 -15.50
CA GLU A 59 -12.77 -14.40 -15.71
C GLU A 59 -13.04 -15.35 -14.54
#